data_AF-B0K6P3-F1
#
_entry.id   AF-B0K6P3-F1
#
_cell.length_a   1.000
_cell.length_b   1.000
_cell.length_c   1.000
_cell.angle_alpha   90.00
_cell.angle_beta   90.00
_cell.angle_gamma   90.00
#
_symmetry.space_group_name_H-M   'P 1'
#
loop_
_entity.id
_entity.type
_entity.pdbx_description
1 polymer ?
#
loop_
_entity_poly.entity_id
_entity_poly.type
_entity_poly.pdbx_seq_one_letter_code
_entity_poly.pdbx_strand_id
1 'polypeptide(L)' 'MDNQTYNSIVNFIWGIADDCLRDVYVRGKYRDVILPMTVIRRLDAVLEETKPAVLTTKMTYNPLKAKNL' A
#
# COMPACT_ATOMS: atom_id res chain seq x y z
N MET A 1 10.94 14.15 -12.29
CA MET A 1 9.48 14.29 -12.19
C MET A 1 9.20 15.73 -11.76
N ASP A 2 8.31 16.42 -12.46
CA ASP A 2 8.01 17.84 -12.20
C ASP A 2 7.04 18.02 -11.02
N ASN A 3 7.14 19.18 -10.35
CA ASN A 3 6.27 19.56 -9.23
C ASN A 3 4.78 19.51 -9.61
N GLN A 4 4.46 19.83 -10.87
CA GLN A 4 3.10 19.73 -11.40
C GLN A 4 2.56 18.30 -11.40
N THR A 5 3.40 17.31 -11.73
CA THR A 5 3.02 15.89 -11.67
C THR A 5 2.77 15.44 -10.22
N TYR A 6 3.60 15.88 -9.28
CA TYR A 6 3.41 15.56 -7.86
C TYR A 6 2.10 16.11 -7.32
N ASN A 7 1.77 17.36 -7.62
CA ASN A 7 0.50 17.97 -7.20
C ASN A 7 -0.70 17.26 -7.81
N SER A 8 -0.63 16.81 -9.06
CA SER A 8 -1.70 16.01 -9.68
C SER A 8 -1.93 14.68 -8.94
N ILE A 9 -0.86 13.97 -8.56
CA ILE A 9 -0.96 12.72 -7.80
C ILE A 9 -1.55 12.96 -6.41
N VAL A 10 -1.09 14.01 -5.72
CA VAL A 10 -1.60 14.38 -4.40
C VAL A 10 -3.10 14.69 -4.47
N ASN A 11 -3.52 15.50 -5.44
CA ASN A 11 -4.93 15.82 -5.64
C ASN A 11 -5.78 14.59 -5.95
N PHE A 12 -5.26 13.66 -6.76
CA PHE A 12 -5.93 12.39 -7.05
C PHE A 12 -6.15 11.54 -5.79
N ILE A 13 -5.12 11.40 -4.95
CA ILE A 13 -5.22 10.64 -3.68
C ILE A 13 -6.24 11.29 -2.74
N TRP A 14 -6.21 12.62 -2.60
CA TRP A 14 -7.17 13.35 -1.77
C TRP A 14 -8.61 13.25 -2.32
N GLY A 15 -8.80 13.25 -3.64
CA GLY A 15 -10.11 13.05 -4.27
C GLY A 15 -10.72 11.70 -3.92
N ILE A 16 -9.96 10.61 -4.06
CA ILE A 16 -10.43 9.27 -3.68
C ILE A 16 -10.77 9.19 -2.18
N ALA A 17 -9.93 9.79 -1.33
CA ALA A 17 -10.17 9.80 0.10
C ALA A 17 -11.45 10.56 0.46
N ASP A 18 -11.73 11.66 -0.22
CA ASP A 18 -12.98 12.39 -0.06
C ASP A 18 -14.20 11.58 -0.51
N ASP A 19 -14.07 10.76 -1.56
CA ASP A 19 -15.19 9.91 -2.02
C ASP A 19 -15.44 8.71 -1.09
N CYS A 20 -14.38 8.12 -0.53
CA CYS A 20 -14.47 6.87 0.23
C CYS A 20 -14.54 7.05 1.76
N LEU A 21 -14.01 8.15 2.31
CA LEU A 21 -13.83 8.33 3.76
C LEU A 21 -14.70 9.43 4.36
N ARG A 22 -15.32 10.31 3.54
CA ARG A 22 -16.04 11.50 4.02
C ARG A 22 -17.19 11.21 4.97
N ASP A 23 -17.86 10.07 4.82
CA ASP A 23 -19.00 9.69 5.66
C ASP A 23 -18.59 8.85 6.89
N VAL A 24 -17.34 8.39 6.94
CA VAL A 24 -16.84 7.50 8.00
C VAL A 24 -15.83 8.20 8.91
N TYR A 25 -15.05 9.14 8.37
CA TYR A 25 -13.99 9.86 9.05
C TYR A 25 -14.08 11.35 8.75
N VAL A 26 -13.73 12.19 9.73
CA VAL A 26 -13.51 13.61 9.48
C VAL A 26 -12.24 13.81 8.65
N ARG A 27 -12.18 14.85 7.81
CA ARG A 27 -11.03 15.14 6.93
C ARG A 27 -9.67 15.13 7.64
N GLY A 28 -9.63 15.59 8.89
CA GLY A 28 -8.41 15.55 9.72
C GLY A 28 -7.89 14.14 10.01
N LYS A 29 -8.73 13.12 9.90
CA LYS A 29 -8.45 11.70 10.15
C LYS A 29 -8.11 10.89 8.91
N TYR A 30 -8.24 11.46 7.71
CA TYR A 30 -7.90 10.73 6.48
C TYR A 30 -6.45 10.26 6.45
N ARG A 31 -5.53 11.05 7.02
CA ARG A 31 -4.11 10.72 7.06
C ARG A 31 -3.85 9.40 7.80
N ASP A 32 -4.65 9.11 8.82
CA ASP A 32 -4.52 7.88 9.63
C ASP A 32 -4.83 6.63 8.79
N VAL A 33 -5.53 6.77 7.66
CA VAL A 33 -5.84 5.68 6.71
C VAL A 33 -4.95 5.74 5.47
N ILE A 34 -4.78 6.92 4.86
CA ILE A 34 -4.02 7.09 3.60
C ILE A 34 -2.54 6.71 3.80
N LEU A 35 -1.92 7.12 4.92
CA LEU A 35 -0.50 6.87 5.17
C LEU A 35 -0.18 5.37 5.26
N PRO A 36 -0.83 4.56 6.12
CA PRO A 36 -0.54 3.12 6.17
C PRO A 36 -0.81 2.42 4.84
N MET A 37 -1.88 2.78 4.13
CA MET A 37 -2.18 2.20 2.80
C MET A 37 -1.09 2.52 1.77
N THR A 38 -0.57 3.75 1.78
CA THR A 38 0.52 4.17 0.89
C THR A 38 1.81 3.42 1.21
N VAL A 39 2.11 3.23 2.50
CA VAL A 39 3.30 2.46 2.95
C VAL A 39 3.20 1.01 2.50
N ILE A 40 2.05 0.35 2.68
CA ILE A 40 1.83 -1.04 2.24
C ILE A 40 2.02 -1.14 0.73
N ARG A 41 1.39 -0.25 -0.06
CA ARG A 41 1.52 -0.26 -1.51
C ARG A 41 2.96 -0.08 -1.98
N ARG A 42 3.72 0.78 -1.30
CA ARG A 42 5.15 0.98 -1.60
C ARG A 42 5.98 -0.24 -1.24
N LEU A 43 5.69 -0.89 -0.12
CA LEU A 43 6.34 -2.15 0.25
C LEU A 43 6.06 -3.23 -0.80
N ASP A 44 4.80 -3.37 -1.22
CA ASP A 44 4.41 -4.31 -2.28
C ASP A 44 5.14 -4.03 -3.61
N ALA A 45 5.30 -2.75 -3.99
CA ALA A 45 6.02 -2.36 -5.20
C ALA A 45 7.50 -2.77 -5.16
N VAL A 46 8.15 -2.59 -4.00
CA VAL A 46 9.57 -2.96 -3.81
C VAL A 46 9.73 -4.49 -3.80
N LEU A 47 8.74 -5.21 -3.28
CA LEU A 47 8.76 -6.67 -3.24
C LEU A 47 8.29 -7.33 -4.55
N GLU A 48 7.77 -6.57 -5.51
CA GLU A 48 7.22 -7.10 -6.75
C GLU A 48 8.30 -7.79 -7.60
N GLU A 49 9.48 -7.19 -7.73
CA GLU A 49 10.62 -7.74 -8.46
C GLU A 49 11.22 -8.98 -7.78
N THR A 50 11.20 -9.03 -6.45
CA THR A 50 11.81 -10.09 -5.64
C THR A 50 10.81 -11.11 -5.09
N LYS A 51 9.56 -11.05 -5.55
CA LYS A 51 8.47 -11.93 -5.14
C LYS A 51 8.83 -13.43 -5.15
N PRO A 52 9.49 -14.00 -6.19
CA PRO A 52 9.88 -15.41 -6.16
C PRO A 52 10.87 -15.72 -5.03
N ALA A 53 11.86 -14.85 -4.79
CA ALA A 53 12.84 -15.02 -3.71
C ALA A 53 12.17 -14.96 -2.33
N VAL A 54 11.23 -14.03 -2.13
CA VAL A 54 10.46 -13.92 -0.88
C VAL A 54 9.62 -15.18 -0.63
N LEU A 55 9.00 -15.74 -1.67
CA LEU A 55 8.25 -16.98 -1.56
C LEU A 55 9.14 -18.17 -1.22
N THR A 56 10.33 -18.27 -1.83
CA THR A 56 11.32 -19.29 -1.48
C THR A 56 11.78 -19.15 -0.03
N THR A 57 12.15 -17.95 0.42
CA THR A 57 12.54 -17.70 1.82
C THR A 57 11.41 -18.06 2.79
N LYS A 58 10.15 -17.72 2.46
CA LYS A 58 8.98 -18.11 3.26
C LYS A 58 8.85 -19.63 3.40
N MET A 59 9.05 -20.38 2.30
CA MET A 59 9.00 -21.84 2.30
C MET A 59 10.13 -22.45 3.15
N THR A 60 11.33 -21.88 3.11
CA THR A 60 12.46 -22.31 3.93
C THR A 60 12.25 -22.06 5.42
N TYR A 61 11.67 -20.92 5.80
CA TYR A 61 11.55 -20.50 7.21
C TYR A 61 10.24 -20.96 7.88
N ASN A 62 9.21 -21.35 7.13
CA ASN A 62 7.98 -21.92 7.66
C ASN A 62 7.55 -23.18 6.90
N PRO A 63 8.31 -24.29 7.05
CA PRO A 63 8.02 -25.54 6.34
C PRO A 63 6.69 -26.17 6.75
N LEU A 64 6.13 -25.82 7.91
CA LEU A 64 4.89 -26.39 8.45
C LEU A 64 3.62 -25.85 7.78
N LYS A 65 3.68 -24.67 7.15
CA LYS A 65 2.53 -24.08 6.43
C LYS A 65 2.50 -24.42 4.93
N ALA A 66 3.58 -25.01 4.40
CA ALA A 66 3.70 -25.37 2.99
C ALA A 66 2.98 -26.69 2.61
N LYS A 67 2.53 -27.49 3.59
CA LYS A 67 1.84 -28.77 3.36
C LYS A 67 0.31 -28.69 3.31
N ASN A 68 -0.30 -27.54 3.59
CA ASN A 68 -1.76 -27.39 3.74
C ASN A 68 -2.35 -26.26 2.86
N LEU A 69 -1.72 -25.95 1.73
CA LEU A 69 -2.21 -25.05 0.69
C LEU A 69 -2.09 -25.72 -0.67
#